data_AF-A0AAV5QJY5-F1
#
_entry.id   AF-A0AAV5QJY5-F1
#
_cell.length_a   1.000
_cell.length_b   1.000
_cell.length_c   1.000
_cell.angle_alpha   90.00
_cell.angle_beta   90.00
_cell.angle_gamma   90.00
#
_symmetry.space_group_name_H-M   'P 1'
#
loop_
_entity.id
_entity.type
_entity.pdbx_description
1 polymer ?
#
loop_
_entity_poly.entity_id
_entity_poly.type
_entity_poly.pdbx_seq_one_letter_code
_entity_poly.pdbx_strand_id
1 'polypeptide(L)'
;MEETSAPSIIRGSSGSLSSSDDKQNILKDLRDGVVLSFRINNRILLHNYILVPIGCVLVLCILYGVNIVIEKIKIEFPASVALMLILYVLLLLSQKIFGKFITSHIIKVIEVPANFALKWINLFFIPAFVTLPLADKITVTEAFIIAAVFVIGYLAMFVSMAYLVKSLQFLLNQTRRSSIEDAESINDEVSDGFTNEDIELTDRLRGSSLEIVNQSVDNDINSNIEEGKDLRHAKKNIFSDSNATDNRRRSSSIELPESALNLEVTDRMEAIEQEAKQEELQREKINQYIAKLPKRSRAISQRIMKYFDWGVYTTLFITGIPIYFACDYALPLHLGISIILFKIALLSPAKWKKILHPILVSFPFMLLLIYIFSLIKKQSFIDSIRAYKTGRTYLYLFTTSVTTNWPGAGDVLSAMMDISIVSLSLPMFHYRQDLKKHYIVFIPPIVICSAASFFIYPPLCHAISIAPSRSLGFVGRSVTLALGTPLIKSLGGSIPLMSVSTILSGILGVLCGDSMLKFLGIKDDDYITIGVTLGLNCGAISTAHLLINNPRAAAISSLSFSIFGTIMVIMAAITPLARVVQHWAGL
;
A
#
# COMPACT_ATOMS: atom_id res chain seq x y z
N MET A 1 -32.81 -38.17 -40.26
CA MET A 1 -32.38 -39.39 -40.97
C MET A 1 -32.39 -38.99 -42.43
N GLU A 2 -31.30 -38.86 -43.17
CA GLU A 2 -29.97 -39.48 -43.15
C GLU A 2 -28.92 -38.52 -43.73
N GLU A 3 -27.66 -38.88 -43.51
CA GLU A 3 -26.40 -38.24 -43.89
C GLU A 3 -26.32 -37.75 -45.34
N THR A 4 -25.66 -36.60 -45.56
CA THR A 4 -25.01 -36.28 -46.83
C THR A 4 -23.68 -35.54 -46.61
N SER A 5 -22.59 -36.29 -46.85
CA SER A 5 -21.36 -35.90 -47.58
C SER A 5 -20.57 -34.64 -47.17
N ALA A 6 -19.35 -34.90 -46.69
CA ALA A 6 -18.22 -33.97 -46.69
C ALA A 6 -17.81 -33.51 -48.10
N PRO A 7 -17.00 -32.43 -48.21
CA PRO A 7 -15.89 -32.48 -49.15
C PRO A 7 -14.53 -32.04 -48.57
N SER A 8 -13.54 -32.85 -48.93
CA SER A 8 -12.12 -32.54 -49.20
C SER A 8 -11.23 -31.96 -48.10
N ILE A 9 -10.60 -32.88 -47.36
CA ILE A 9 -9.27 -32.71 -46.77
C ILE A 9 -8.27 -32.56 -47.93
N ILE A 10 -7.72 -31.36 -48.13
CA ILE A 10 -6.56 -31.16 -49.00
C ILE A 10 -5.33 -31.70 -48.25
N ARG A 11 -4.76 -32.78 -48.80
CA ARG A 11 -3.44 -33.33 -48.48
C ARG A 11 -2.39 -32.21 -48.48
N GLY A 12 -1.94 -31.81 -47.29
CA GLY A 12 -0.63 -31.20 -47.08
C GLY A 12 0.36 -32.31 -46.71
N SER A 13 1.36 -32.49 -47.57
CA SER A 13 2.41 -33.50 -47.50
C SER A 13 2.97 -33.76 -46.10
N SER A 14 2.97 -35.04 -45.71
CA SER A 14 3.85 -35.63 -44.71
C SER A 14 5.32 -35.43 -45.10
N GLY A 15 5.91 -34.32 -44.68
CA GLY A 15 7.36 -34.19 -44.58
C GLY A 15 7.77 -34.72 -43.21
N SER A 16 8.52 -35.82 -43.17
CA SER A 16 9.18 -36.32 -41.98
C SER A 16 10.17 -35.27 -41.47
N LEU A 17 9.73 -34.37 -40.58
CA LEU A 17 10.64 -33.52 -39.83
C LEU A 17 11.41 -34.42 -38.85
N SER A 18 12.73 -34.45 -39.02
CA SER A 18 13.65 -35.05 -38.07
C SER A 18 13.39 -34.51 -36.66
N SER A 19 13.27 -35.40 -35.67
CA SER A 19 13.08 -35.02 -34.25
C SER A 19 14.22 -34.16 -33.69
N SER A 20 15.36 -34.08 -34.38
CA SER A 20 16.48 -33.18 -34.05
C SER A 20 16.22 -31.73 -34.46
N ASP A 21 15.58 -31.51 -35.61
CA ASP A 21 15.35 -30.18 -36.18
C ASP A 21 14.24 -29.46 -35.42
N ASP A 22 13.21 -30.19 -34.98
CA ASP A 22 12.16 -29.64 -34.12
C ASP A 22 12.73 -29.23 -32.74
N LYS A 23 13.63 -30.04 -32.15
CA LYS A 23 14.31 -29.68 -30.89
C LYS A 23 15.23 -28.47 -31.05
N GLN A 24 15.98 -28.37 -32.15
CA GLN A 24 16.83 -27.21 -32.44
C GLN A 24 16.01 -25.94 -32.68
N ASN A 25 14.88 -26.06 -33.38
CA ASN A 25 13.95 -24.95 -33.60
C ASN A 25 13.30 -24.49 -32.29
N ILE A 26 12.93 -25.42 -31.39
CA ILE A 26 12.41 -25.09 -30.04
C ILE A 26 13.47 -24.38 -29.19
N LEU A 27 14.72 -24.85 -29.21
CA LEU A 27 15.83 -24.22 -28.48
C LEU A 27 16.13 -22.81 -28.99
N LYS A 28 16.08 -22.61 -30.31
CA LYS A 28 16.25 -21.30 -30.95
C LYS A 28 15.10 -20.36 -30.61
N ASP A 29 13.86 -20.85 -30.69
CA ASP A 29 12.65 -20.09 -30.30
C ASP A 29 12.65 -19.72 -28.81
N LEU A 30 13.16 -20.61 -27.93
CA LEU A 30 13.32 -20.35 -26.50
C LEU A 30 14.37 -19.28 -26.23
N ARG A 31 15.56 -19.41 -26.84
CA ARG A 31 16.65 -18.43 -26.73
C ARG A 31 16.20 -17.06 -27.23
N ASP A 32 15.60 -17.02 -28.41
CA ASP A 32 15.15 -15.79 -29.03
C ASP A 32 13.98 -15.19 -28.21
N GLY A 33 13.11 -16.01 -27.61
CA GLY A 33 12.09 -15.58 -26.65
C GLY A 33 12.64 -15.03 -25.32
N VAL A 34 13.72 -15.61 -24.77
CA VAL A 34 14.40 -15.12 -23.55
C VAL A 34 15.09 -13.79 -23.83
N VAL A 35 15.88 -13.71 -24.91
CA VAL A 35 16.57 -12.48 -25.32
C VAL A 35 15.56 -11.38 -25.60
N LEU A 36 14.44 -11.71 -26.24
CA LEU A 36 13.34 -10.77 -26.48
C LEU A 36 12.70 -10.29 -25.17
N SER A 37 12.47 -11.19 -24.22
CA SER A 37 11.91 -10.85 -22.90
C SER A 37 12.77 -9.82 -22.16
N PHE A 38 14.08 -10.05 -22.14
CA PHE A 38 15.01 -9.10 -21.53
C PHE A 38 15.12 -7.81 -22.32
N ARG A 39 15.09 -7.83 -23.66
CA ARG A 39 15.26 -6.63 -24.48
C ARG A 39 14.02 -5.73 -24.48
N ILE A 40 12.81 -6.30 -24.54
CA ILE A 40 11.55 -5.53 -24.49
C ILE A 40 11.32 -5.01 -23.08
N ASN A 41 11.51 -5.87 -22.07
CA ASN A 41 11.14 -5.55 -20.69
C ASN A 41 12.32 -5.02 -19.86
N ASN A 42 13.46 -4.69 -20.48
CA ASN A 42 14.67 -4.26 -19.77
C ASN A 42 14.37 -3.07 -18.86
N ARG A 43 13.57 -2.10 -19.32
CA ARG A 43 13.17 -0.93 -18.52
C ARG A 43 12.47 -1.32 -17.23
N ILE A 44 11.51 -2.25 -17.30
CA ILE A 44 10.74 -2.73 -16.13
C ILE A 44 11.61 -3.57 -15.20
N LEU A 45 12.47 -4.43 -15.77
CA LEU A 45 13.40 -5.26 -15.00
C LEU A 45 14.46 -4.40 -14.30
N LEU A 46 15.08 -3.45 -15.00
CA LEU A 46 16.02 -2.48 -14.42
C LEU A 46 15.34 -1.66 -13.32
N HIS A 47 14.13 -1.16 -13.57
CA HIS A 47 13.38 -0.42 -12.57
C HIS A 47 13.15 -1.26 -11.30
N ASN A 48 12.59 -2.46 -11.44
CA ASN A 48 12.17 -3.27 -10.29
C ASN A 48 13.31 -3.98 -9.56
N TYR A 49 14.38 -4.38 -10.27
CA TYR A 49 15.46 -5.19 -9.70
C TYR A 49 16.77 -4.43 -9.51
N ILE A 50 16.89 -3.20 -10.02
CA ILE A 50 18.09 -2.36 -9.80
C ILE A 50 17.69 -1.05 -9.11
N LEU A 51 16.82 -0.24 -9.72
CA LEU A 51 16.49 1.08 -9.15
C LEU A 51 15.75 0.96 -7.80
N VAL A 52 14.80 0.04 -7.68
CA VAL A 52 14.04 -0.16 -6.44
C VAL A 52 14.97 -0.58 -5.27
N PRO A 53 15.82 -1.63 -5.37
CA PRO A 53 16.76 -1.95 -4.31
C PRO A 53 17.72 -0.80 -3.96
N ILE A 54 18.24 -0.08 -4.95
CA ILE A 54 19.11 1.08 -4.72
C ILE A 54 18.36 2.17 -3.95
N GLY A 55 17.13 2.49 -4.36
CA GLY A 55 16.27 3.45 -3.67
C GLY A 55 15.97 3.01 -2.23
N CYS A 56 15.66 1.74 -2.00
CA CYS A 56 15.42 1.20 -0.66
C CYS A 56 16.66 1.33 0.23
N VAL A 57 17.86 1.00 -0.29
CA VAL A 57 19.12 1.15 0.45
C VAL A 57 19.39 2.62 0.78
N LEU A 58 19.18 3.54 -0.17
CA LEU A 58 19.34 4.98 0.06
C LEU A 58 18.41 5.47 1.18
N VAL A 59 17.13 5.08 1.18
CA VAL A 59 16.19 5.44 2.25
C VAL A 59 16.65 4.87 3.60
N LEU A 60 17.11 3.62 3.65
CA LEU A 60 17.64 3.02 4.88
C LEU A 60 18.90 3.72 5.39
N CYS A 61 19.79 4.18 4.50
CA CYS A 61 20.96 4.98 4.88
C CYS A 61 20.55 6.34 5.48
N ILE A 62 19.56 7.01 4.88
CA ILE A 62 19.03 8.27 5.43
C ILE A 62 18.38 8.02 6.80
N LEU A 63 17.59 6.94 6.94
CA LEU A 63 16.99 6.54 8.21
C LEU A 63 18.03 6.27 9.29
N TYR A 64 19.11 5.57 8.94
CA TYR A 64 20.23 5.34 9.84
C TYR A 64 20.87 6.67 10.30
N GLY A 65 21.08 7.61 9.38
CA GLY A 65 21.57 8.95 9.71
C GLY A 65 20.64 9.73 10.65
N VAL A 66 19.33 9.70 10.38
CA VAL A 66 18.31 10.32 11.25
C VAL A 66 18.30 9.67 12.64
N ASN A 67 18.42 8.34 12.72
CA ASN A 67 18.47 7.63 14.00
C ASN A 67 19.69 8.07 14.85
N ILE A 68 20.88 8.18 14.24
CA ILE A 68 22.08 8.69 14.92
C ILE A 68 21.84 10.11 15.49
N VAL A 69 21.18 10.98 14.72
CA VAL A 69 20.85 12.33 15.18
C VAL A 69 19.89 12.28 16.37
N ILE A 70 18.83 11.47 16.32
CA ILE A 70 17.86 11.33 17.40
C ILE A 70 18.50 10.77 18.67
N GLU A 71 19.34 9.73 18.54
CA GLU A 71 20.07 9.13 19.67
C GLU A 71 20.97 10.16 20.37
N LYS A 72 21.61 11.06 19.62
CA LYS A 72 22.41 12.17 20.20
C LYS A 72 21.56 13.18 20.96
N ILE A 73 20.34 13.45 20.51
CA ILE A 73 19.41 14.38 21.17
C ILE A 73 18.73 13.71 22.38
N LYS A 74 18.90 12.38 22.57
CA LYS A 74 18.30 11.57 23.66
C LYS A 74 16.77 11.65 23.70
N ILE A 75 16.14 11.79 22.53
CA ILE A 75 14.69 11.74 22.39
C ILE A 75 14.29 10.31 22.03
N GLU A 76 13.34 9.72 22.76
CA GLU A 76 12.77 8.41 22.45
C GLU A 76 11.75 8.51 21.31
N PHE A 77 12.23 8.82 20.09
CA PHE A 77 11.40 9.00 18.90
C PHE A 77 11.80 8.05 17.76
N PRO A 78 10.83 7.34 17.14
CA PRO A 78 11.10 6.48 16.00
C PRO A 78 11.66 7.24 14.80
N ALA A 79 12.86 6.86 14.34
CA ALA A 79 13.53 7.51 13.21
C ALA A 79 12.72 7.45 11.90
N SER A 80 11.95 6.38 11.66
CA SER A 80 11.11 6.23 10.47
C SER A 80 9.96 7.24 10.42
N VAL A 81 9.33 7.51 11.56
CA VAL A 81 8.25 8.51 11.67
C VAL A 81 8.83 9.92 11.60
N ALA A 82 10.00 10.15 12.20
CA ALA A 82 10.72 11.41 12.08
C ALA A 82 11.03 11.74 10.63
N LEU A 83 11.61 10.79 9.88
CA LEU A 83 11.94 11.00 8.49
C LEU A 83 10.67 11.18 7.63
N MET A 84 9.58 10.46 7.90
CA MET A 84 8.29 10.69 7.24
C MET A 84 7.82 12.15 7.38
N LEU A 85 7.86 12.70 8.60
CA LEU A 85 7.47 14.08 8.89
C LEU A 85 8.42 15.11 8.27
N ILE A 86 9.72 14.88 8.41
CA ILE A 86 10.76 15.73 7.81
C ILE A 86 10.58 15.75 6.29
N LEU A 87 10.40 14.59 5.66
CA LEU A 87 10.21 14.49 4.22
C LEU A 87 8.96 15.23 3.76
N TYR A 88 7.84 15.09 4.48
CA TYR A 88 6.62 15.86 4.20
C TYR A 88 6.87 17.38 4.24
N VAL A 89 7.52 17.88 5.29
CA VAL A 89 7.84 19.31 5.42
C VAL A 89 8.82 19.78 4.34
N LEU A 90 9.84 18.97 4.02
CA LEU A 90 10.80 19.27 2.95
C LEU A 90 10.12 19.36 1.59
N LEU A 91 9.15 18.49 1.29
CA LEU A 91 8.38 18.57 0.05
C LEU A 91 7.53 19.85 -0.01
N LEU A 92 6.91 20.25 1.12
CA LEU A 92 6.17 21.52 1.21
C LEU A 92 7.09 22.73 0.99
N LEU A 93 8.26 22.73 1.61
CA LEU A 93 9.26 23.79 1.44
C LEU A 93 9.82 23.82 0.02
N SER A 94 10.11 22.64 -0.55
CA SER A 94 10.59 22.51 -1.92
C SER A 94 9.61 23.12 -2.91
N GLN A 95 8.31 22.83 -2.76
CA GLN A 95 7.29 23.41 -3.62
C GLN A 95 7.22 24.93 -3.49
N LYS A 96 7.41 25.46 -2.28
CA LYS A 96 7.39 26.91 -2.01
C LYS A 96 8.63 27.63 -2.56
N ILE A 97 9.80 27.00 -2.51
CA ILE A 97 11.10 27.60 -2.87
C ILE A 97 11.42 27.39 -4.35
N PHE A 98 11.27 26.16 -4.85
CA PHE A 98 11.70 25.73 -6.19
C PHE A 98 10.54 25.58 -7.18
N GLY A 99 9.31 25.74 -6.72
CA GLY A 99 8.10 25.59 -7.55
C GLY A 99 7.67 24.14 -7.77
N LYS A 100 6.55 23.98 -8.50
CA LYS A 100 5.90 22.68 -8.75
C LYS A 100 6.78 21.74 -9.58
N PHE A 101 7.51 22.27 -10.58
CA PHE A 101 8.27 21.48 -11.55
C PHE A 101 9.44 20.69 -10.95
N ILE A 102 10.31 21.37 -10.18
CA ILE A 102 11.46 20.73 -9.52
C ILE A 102 10.97 19.75 -8.46
N THR A 103 9.92 20.11 -7.74
CA THR A 103 9.35 19.25 -6.70
C THR A 103 8.76 17.97 -7.29
N SER A 104 8.12 18.03 -8.46
CA SER A 104 7.65 16.84 -9.18
C SER A 104 8.80 15.88 -9.51
N HIS A 105 9.96 16.39 -9.96
CA HIS A 105 11.13 15.55 -10.22
C HIS A 105 11.66 14.86 -8.96
N ILE A 106 11.72 15.58 -7.84
CA ILE A 106 12.12 15.01 -6.54
C ILE A 106 11.16 13.90 -6.13
N ILE A 107 9.85 14.14 -6.29
CA ILE A 107 8.81 13.15 -5.99
C ILE A 107 8.97 11.91 -6.86
N LYS A 108 9.20 12.03 -8.16
CA LYS A 108 9.42 10.89 -9.08
C LYS A 108 10.55 9.97 -8.62
N VAL A 109 11.64 10.52 -8.05
CA VAL A 109 12.75 9.71 -7.52
C VAL A 109 12.37 8.98 -6.23
N ILE A 110 11.68 9.67 -5.31
CA ILE A 110 11.23 9.09 -4.03
C ILE A 110 10.16 8.02 -4.26
N GLU A 111 9.32 8.20 -5.27
CA GLU A 111 8.23 7.30 -5.63
C GLU A 111 8.71 5.92 -6.05
N VAL A 112 9.92 5.78 -6.58
CA VAL A 112 10.45 4.47 -7.00
C VAL A 112 10.50 3.47 -5.85
N PRO A 113 11.25 3.70 -4.75
CA PRO A 113 11.22 2.81 -3.59
C PRO A 113 9.90 2.90 -2.81
N ALA A 114 9.24 4.06 -2.80
CA ALA A 114 8.01 4.25 -2.02
C ALA A 114 6.83 3.44 -2.57
N ASN A 115 6.62 3.44 -3.89
CA ASN A 115 5.56 2.67 -4.53
C ASN A 115 5.78 1.16 -4.33
N PHE A 116 7.03 0.70 -4.42
CA PHE A 116 7.35 -0.68 -4.07
C PHE A 116 7.01 -0.98 -2.60
N ALA A 117 7.43 -0.11 -1.68
CA ALA A 117 7.24 -0.33 -0.26
C ALA A 117 5.76 -0.30 0.17
N LEU A 118 4.95 0.56 -0.45
CA LEU A 118 3.51 0.63 -0.22
C LEU A 118 2.78 -0.56 -0.86
N LYS A 119 3.19 -1.01 -2.05
CA LYS A 119 2.61 -2.18 -2.73
C LYS A 119 2.76 -3.47 -1.92
N TRP A 120 3.92 -3.66 -1.29
CA TRP A 120 4.25 -4.86 -0.52
C TRP A 120 4.08 -4.67 1.00
N ILE A 121 3.43 -3.59 1.45
CA ILE A 121 3.30 -3.25 2.87
C ILE A 121 2.73 -4.38 3.73
N ASN A 122 1.76 -5.11 3.17
CA ASN A 122 1.13 -6.25 3.84
C ASN A 122 2.10 -7.42 4.11
N LEU A 123 3.10 -7.61 3.26
CA LEU A 123 4.16 -8.60 3.48
C LEU A 123 5.07 -8.17 4.64
N PHE A 124 5.36 -6.88 4.77
CA PHE A 124 6.25 -6.35 5.81
C PHE A 124 5.64 -6.37 7.20
N PHE A 125 4.33 -6.58 7.30
CA PHE A 125 3.59 -6.78 8.55
C PHE A 125 3.66 -8.19 9.11
N ILE A 126 3.97 -9.19 8.28
CA ILE A 126 4.05 -10.60 8.66
C ILE A 126 4.92 -10.87 9.90
N PRO A 127 6.08 -10.22 10.09
CA PRO A 127 6.95 -10.53 11.22
C PRO A 127 6.27 -10.42 12.59
N ALA A 128 5.34 -9.48 12.75
CA ALA A 128 4.62 -9.32 14.02
C ALA A 128 3.75 -10.55 14.37
N PHE A 129 3.22 -11.22 13.35
CA PHE A 129 2.42 -12.45 13.50
C PHE A 129 3.30 -13.68 13.69
N VAL A 130 4.40 -13.78 12.94
CA VAL A 130 5.33 -14.91 13.07
C VAL A 130 5.98 -14.93 14.45
N THR A 131 6.19 -13.76 15.08
CA THR A 131 6.69 -13.68 16.46
C THR A 131 5.63 -13.85 17.55
N LEU A 132 4.35 -14.06 17.20
CA LEU A 132 3.28 -14.24 18.18
C LEU A 132 3.55 -15.38 19.18
N PRO A 133 4.13 -16.54 18.80
CA PRO A 133 4.48 -17.58 19.76
C PRO A 133 5.58 -17.21 20.76
N LEU A 134 6.31 -16.11 20.53
CA LEU A 134 7.28 -15.56 21.49
C LEU A 134 6.63 -14.66 22.54
N ALA A 135 5.37 -14.25 22.34
CA ALA A 135 4.65 -13.40 23.28
C ALA A 135 4.32 -14.16 24.57
N ASP A 136 4.11 -13.42 25.66
CA ASP A 136 3.72 -13.98 26.95
C ASP A 136 2.46 -14.84 26.82
N LYS A 137 2.44 -15.98 27.52
CA LYS A 137 1.32 -16.92 27.48
C LYS A 137 0.07 -16.26 28.04
N ILE A 138 -1.04 -16.36 27.30
CA ILE A 138 -2.34 -15.79 27.65
C ILE A 138 -3.22 -16.89 28.24
N THR A 139 -3.89 -16.61 29.35
CA THR A 139 -4.90 -17.52 29.91
C THR A 139 -6.18 -17.49 29.05
N VAL A 140 -6.94 -18.59 29.02
CA VAL A 140 -8.19 -18.65 28.23
C VAL A 140 -9.15 -17.53 28.65
N THR A 141 -9.29 -17.28 29.95
CA THR A 141 -10.11 -16.20 30.50
C THR A 141 -9.70 -14.84 29.96
N GLU A 142 -8.40 -14.54 29.99
CA GLU A 142 -7.90 -13.25 29.51
C GLU A 142 -8.04 -13.10 27.99
N ALA A 143 -7.92 -14.19 27.22
CA ALA A 143 -8.17 -14.16 25.78
C ALA A 143 -9.63 -13.78 25.45
N PHE A 144 -10.61 -14.30 26.19
CA PHE A 144 -12.02 -13.90 26.02
C PHE A 144 -12.26 -12.45 26.43
N ILE A 145 -11.62 -11.97 27.50
CA ILE A 145 -11.70 -10.56 27.91
C ILE A 145 -11.12 -9.64 26.82
N ILE A 146 -9.94 -9.98 26.29
CA ILE A 146 -9.30 -9.25 25.18
C ILE A 146 -10.23 -9.19 23.97
N ALA A 147 -10.86 -10.32 23.60
CA ALA A 147 -11.81 -10.37 22.49
C ALA A 147 -13.06 -9.51 22.75
N ALA A 148 -13.62 -9.54 23.96
CA ALA A 148 -14.78 -8.74 24.33
C ALA A 148 -14.47 -7.23 24.31
N VAL A 149 -13.36 -6.82 24.93
CA VAL A 149 -12.90 -5.43 24.93
C VAL A 149 -12.63 -4.94 23.51
N PHE A 150 -12.04 -5.79 22.68
CA PHE A 150 -11.82 -5.51 21.27
C PHE A 150 -13.13 -5.22 20.52
N VAL A 151 -14.12 -6.12 20.60
CA VAL A 151 -15.39 -5.98 19.87
C VAL A 151 -16.18 -4.77 20.39
N ILE A 152 -16.34 -4.65 21.71
CA ILE A 152 -17.08 -3.55 22.33
C ILE A 152 -16.41 -2.21 22.03
N GLY A 153 -15.09 -2.14 22.21
CA GLY A 153 -14.32 -0.93 21.92
C GLY A 153 -14.33 -0.56 20.44
N TYR A 154 -14.30 -1.55 19.54
CA TYR A 154 -14.46 -1.31 18.09
C TYR A 154 -15.81 -0.68 17.79
N LEU A 155 -16.92 -1.24 18.30
CA LEU A 155 -18.27 -0.73 18.08
C LEU A 155 -18.45 0.66 18.70
N ALA A 156 -18.02 0.85 19.94
CA ALA A 156 -18.13 2.12 20.65
C ALA A 156 -17.35 3.23 19.93
N MET A 157 -16.12 2.95 19.48
CA MET A 157 -15.33 3.90 18.71
C MET A 157 -15.98 4.18 17.35
N PHE A 158 -16.50 3.16 16.66
CA PHE A 158 -17.19 3.35 15.38
C PHE A 158 -18.36 4.33 15.51
N VAL A 159 -19.22 4.07 16.50
CA VAL A 159 -20.44 4.86 16.74
C VAL A 159 -20.11 6.27 17.18
N SER A 160 -19.20 6.40 18.15
CA SER A 160 -18.74 7.70 18.64
C SER A 160 -18.15 8.54 17.51
N MET A 161 -17.31 7.94 16.66
CA MET A 161 -16.65 8.61 15.54
C MET A 161 -17.66 9.11 14.50
N ALA A 162 -18.57 8.24 14.07
CA ALA A 162 -19.62 8.55 13.12
C ALA A 162 -20.49 9.74 13.57
N TYR A 163 -20.96 9.72 14.83
CA TYR A 163 -21.77 10.81 15.36
C TYR A 163 -20.95 12.08 15.60
N LEU A 164 -19.70 11.97 16.05
CA LEU A 164 -18.84 13.14 16.27
C LEU A 164 -18.62 13.93 14.98
N VAL A 165 -18.31 13.24 13.86
CA VAL A 165 -18.13 13.90 12.56
C VAL A 165 -19.45 14.46 12.06
N LYS A 166 -20.55 13.69 12.12
CA LYS A 166 -21.88 14.14 11.69
C LYS A 166 -22.37 15.37 12.46
N SER A 167 -22.19 15.39 13.78
CA SER A 167 -22.53 16.53 14.63
C SER A 167 -21.69 17.76 14.29
N LEU A 168 -20.39 17.59 14.03
CA LEU A 168 -19.52 18.70 13.67
C LEU A 168 -19.87 19.27 12.29
N GLN A 169 -20.17 18.41 11.31
CA GLN A 169 -20.64 18.85 9.99
C GLN A 169 -21.95 19.62 10.08
N PHE A 170 -22.89 19.17 10.92
CA PHE A 170 -24.16 19.84 11.17
C PHE A 170 -23.93 21.22 11.79
N LEU A 171 -23.07 21.33 12.82
CA LEU A 171 -22.74 22.59 13.47
C LEU A 171 -22.06 23.60 12.53
N LEU A 172 -21.25 23.12 11.59
CA LEU A 172 -20.50 23.96 10.64
C LEU A 172 -21.27 24.23 9.33
N ASN A 173 -22.50 23.72 9.18
CA ASN A 173 -23.34 23.87 8.00
C ASN A 173 -22.64 23.46 6.67
N GLN A 174 -21.65 22.58 6.73
CA GLN A 174 -20.77 22.24 5.60
C GLN A 174 -21.39 21.22 4.63
N THR A 175 -22.48 20.55 4.99
CA THR A 175 -23.14 19.54 4.15
C THR A 175 -23.69 20.12 2.85
N ARG A 176 -23.98 21.43 2.80
CA ARG A 176 -24.39 22.15 1.56
C ARG A 176 -23.22 22.85 0.84
N ARG A 177 -22.16 23.21 1.58
CA ARG A 177 -21.04 24.00 1.06
C ARG A 177 -19.98 23.14 0.39
N SER A 178 -19.71 21.95 0.94
CA SER A 178 -18.86 20.93 0.31
C SER A 178 -19.38 20.53 -1.07
N SER A 179 -20.68 20.26 -1.23
CA SER A 179 -21.26 19.92 -2.54
C SER A 179 -21.13 21.02 -3.61
N ILE A 180 -21.01 22.30 -3.20
CA ILE A 180 -20.86 23.45 -4.11
C ILE A 180 -19.37 23.70 -4.41
N GLU A 181 -18.51 23.68 -3.39
CA GLU A 181 -17.04 23.79 -3.53
C GLU A 181 -16.45 22.59 -4.30
N ASP A 182 -17.07 21.41 -4.22
CA ASP A 182 -16.71 20.21 -4.99
C ASP A 182 -17.05 20.35 -6.48
N ALA A 183 -18.13 21.06 -6.83
CA ALA A 183 -18.48 21.32 -8.23
C ALA A 183 -17.55 22.37 -8.87
N GLU A 184 -17.04 23.30 -8.05
CA GLU A 184 -16.12 24.36 -8.45
C GLU A 184 -14.67 23.85 -8.57
N SER A 185 -14.23 22.99 -7.63
CA SER A 185 -12.88 22.39 -7.67
C SER A 185 -12.66 21.37 -8.79
N ILE A 186 -13.69 20.63 -9.21
CA ILE A 186 -13.61 19.78 -10.41
C ILE A 186 -13.42 20.65 -11.67
N ASN A 187 -14.04 21.83 -11.73
CA ASN A 187 -13.85 22.75 -12.84
C ASN A 187 -12.47 23.43 -12.81
N ASP A 188 -11.95 23.76 -11.62
CA ASP A 188 -10.60 24.31 -11.46
C ASP A 188 -9.50 23.27 -11.74
N GLU A 189 -9.66 22.01 -11.35
CA GLU A 189 -8.70 20.92 -11.65
C GLU A 189 -8.66 20.56 -13.15
N VAL A 190 -9.76 20.81 -13.87
CA VAL A 190 -9.81 20.67 -15.34
C VAL A 190 -9.18 21.89 -16.04
N SER A 191 -9.14 23.05 -15.37
CA SER A 191 -8.59 24.31 -15.91
C SER A 191 -7.09 24.49 -15.62
N ASP A 192 -6.63 24.12 -14.42
CA ASP A 192 -5.22 24.09 -14.01
C ASP A 192 -4.59 22.77 -14.45
N GLY A 193 -4.13 22.72 -15.71
CA GLY A 193 -3.54 21.57 -16.41
C GLY A 193 -2.91 20.49 -15.51
N PHE A 194 -3.73 19.53 -15.11
CA PHE A 194 -3.31 18.26 -14.54
C PHE A 194 -2.62 17.45 -15.64
N THR A 195 -1.37 17.04 -15.42
CA THR A 195 -0.69 16.16 -16.38
C THR A 195 -1.27 14.76 -16.29
N ASN A 196 -1.31 14.03 -17.42
CA ASN A 196 -1.77 12.63 -17.46
C ASN A 196 -1.01 11.72 -16.48
N GLU A 197 0.18 12.10 -16.02
CA GLU A 197 0.97 11.39 -15.00
C GLU A 197 0.39 11.49 -13.58
N ASP A 198 -0.26 12.60 -13.21
CA ASP A 198 -0.88 12.79 -11.88
C ASP A 198 -2.15 11.92 -11.76
N ILE A 199 -2.87 11.76 -12.88
CA ILE A 199 -3.96 10.79 -13.02
C ILE A 199 -3.39 9.36 -12.97
N GLU A 200 -2.23 9.11 -13.58
CA GLU A 200 -1.57 7.80 -13.57
C GLU A 200 -1.03 7.39 -12.19
N LEU A 201 -0.54 8.34 -11.39
CA LEU A 201 -0.11 8.07 -10.01
C LEU A 201 -1.30 7.79 -9.09
N THR A 202 -2.38 8.56 -9.27
CA THR A 202 -3.65 8.30 -8.61
C THR A 202 -4.16 6.92 -9.03
N ASP A 203 -4.07 6.55 -10.31
CA ASP A 203 -4.37 5.23 -10.86
C ASP A 203 -3.37 4.11 -10.48
N ARG A 204 -2.15 4.44 -10.02
CA ARG A 204 -1.15 3.48 -9.52
C ARG A 204 -1.26 3.24 -8.02
N LEU A 205 -1.67 4.25 -7.24
CA LEU A 205 -2.16 4.08 -5.87
C LEU A 205 -3.52 3.37 -5.88
N ARG A 206 -4.37 3.70 -6.88
CA ARG A 206 -5.52 2.90 -7.30
C ARG A 206 -5.08 1.51 -7.68
N GLY A 207 -4.00 1.32 -8.44
CA GLY A 207 -3.44 0.05 -8.88
C GLY A 207 -2.86 -0.81 -7.75
N SER A 208 -2.27 -0.22 -6.72
CA SER A 208 -1.82 -0.91 -5.52
C SER A 208 -2.99 -1.44 -4.68
N SER A 209 -4.13 -0.75 -4.70
CA SER A 209 -5.35 -1.14 -3.99
C SER A 209 -6.31 -1.95 -4.88
N LEU A 210 -6.24 -1.75 -6.19
CA LEU A 210 -6.96 -2.46 -7.25
C LEU A 210 -6.25 -3.75 -7.62
N GLU A 211 -4.94 -3.95 -7.47
CA GLU A 211 -4.32 -5.29 -7.64
C GLU A 211 -4.70 -6.22 -6.49
N ILE A 212 -4.98 -5.65 -5.30
CA ILE A 212 -5.57 -6.38 -4.17
C ILE A 212 -6.97 -6.91 -4.54
N VAL A 213 -7.67 -6.27 -5.49
CA VAL A 213 -9.03 -6.65 -5.94
C VAL A 213 -9.14 -7.15 -7.40
N ASN A 214 -8.25 -6.86 -8.33
CA ASN A 214 -8.34 -7.26 -9.75
C ASN A 214 -7.77 -8.66 -9.98
N GLN A 215 -6.98 -9.19 -9.05
CA GLN A 215 -6.80 -10.64 -8.94
C GLN A 215 -8.08 -11.37 -8.49
N SER A 216 -9.19 -10.65 -8.31
CA SER A 216 -10.53 -11.16 -8.02
C SER A 216 -11.46 -11.15 -9.26
N VAL A 217 -10.99 -10.80 -10.46
CA VAL A 217 -11.86 -10.77 -11.67
C VAL A 217 -11.27 -11.49 -12.89
N ASP A 218 -10.03 -11.99 -12.84
CA ASP A 218 -9.40 -12.68 -13.99
C ASP A 218 -9.83 -14.15 -14.21
N ASN A 219 -11.07 -14.52 -13.89
CA ASN A 219 -11.61 -15.85 -14.24
C ASN A 219 -12.86 -15.85 -15.15
N ASP A 220 -13.43 -14.69 -15.54
CA ASP A 220 -14.67 -14.66 -16.35
C ASP A 220 -14.56 -13.83 -17.65
N ILE A 221 -13.40 -13.77 -18.30
CA ILE A 221 -13.29 -13.22 -19.69
C ILE A 221 -12.92 -14.34 -20.68
N ASN A 222 -13.70 -15.42 -20.64
CA ASN A 222 -13.75 -16.38 -21.74
C ASN A 222 -15.19 -16.89 -21.94
N SER A 223 -16.15 -15.96 -22.01
CA SER A 223 -17.43 -16.15 -22.70
C SER A 223 -18.06 -14.80 -22.95
N ASN A 224 -18.48 -14.56 -24.18
CA ASN A 224 -19.25 -13.40 -24.68
C ASN A 224 -18.43 -12.23 -25.24
N ILE A 225 -17.59 -12.55 -26.22
CA ILE A 225 -17.34 -11.61 -27.33
C ILE A 225 -18.58 -11.68 -28.23
N GLU A 226 -19.61 -10.88 -27.96
CA GLU A 226 -20.59 -10.49 -29.00
C GLU A 226 -21.46 -9.25 -28.71
N GLU A 227 -21.54 -8.73 -27.48
CA GLU A 227 -22.41 -7.56 -27.17
C GLU A 227 -21.71 -6.17 -27.19
N GLY A 228 -20.52 -6.07 -27.78
CA GLY A 228 -19.71 -4.84 -27.77
C GLY A 228 -19.98 -3.83 -28.90
N LYS A 229 -21.01 -4.00 -29.72
CA LYS A 229 -21.23 -3.17 -30.93
C LYS A 229 -22.20 -1.99 -30.76
N ASP A 230 -23.11 -2.01 -29.77
CA ASP A 230 -24.15 -0.96 -29.69
C ASP A 230 -23.82 0.25 -28.80
N LEU A 231 -22.79 0.19 -27.95
CA LEU A 231 -22.44 1.33 -27.07
C LEU A 231 -21.63 2.45 -27.75
N ARG A 232 -21.10 2.23 -28.96
CA ARG A 232 -20.35 3.26 -29.70
C ARG A 232 -21.25 4.28 -30.42
N HIS A 233 -22.53 3.97 -30.62
CA HIS A 233 -23.47 4.89 -31.26
C HIS A 233 -24.13 5.88 -30.29
N ALA A 234 -24.22 5.57 -28.99
CA ALA A 234 -24.83 6.45 -28.00
C ALA A 234 -23.94 7.66 -27.60
N LYS A 235 -22.61 7.55 -27.72
CA LYS A 235 -21.68 8.61 -27.28
C LYS A 235 -21.51 9.76 -28.29
N LYS A 236 -22.06 9.62 -29.51
CA LYS A 236 -21.92 10.62 -30.59
C LYS A 236 -23.02 11.70 -30.58
N ASN A 237 -24.12 11.50 -29.86
CA ASN A 237 -25.27 12.44 -29.86
C ASN A 237 -25.32 13.40 -28.65
N ILE A 238 -24.31 13.41 -27.77
CA ILE A 238 -24.28 14.30 -26.59
C ILE A 238 -23.39 15.54 -26.82
N PHE A 239 -22.64 15.60 -27.92
CA PHE A 239 -21.66 16.66 -28.19
C PHE A 239 -22.13 17.73 -29.21
N SER A 240 -23.44 17.89 -29.43
CA SER A 240 -23.98 18.81 -30.44
C SER A 240 -25.08 19.74 -29.95
N ASP A 241 -25.06 20.17 -28.68
CA ASP A 241 -25.92 21.27 -28.21
C ASP A 241 -25.26 22.02 -27.05
N SER A 242 -24.43 23.01 -27.37
CA SER A 242 -24.06 24.11 -26.44
C SER A 242 -23.44 25.27 -27.21
N ASN A 243 -24.20 25.83 -28.16
CA ASN A 243 -23.94 27.14 -28.75
C ASN A 243 -25.22 27.98 -28.69
N ALA A 244 -25.49 28.59 -27.53
CA ALA A 244 -26.30 29.81 -27.39
C ALA A 244 -26.40 30.21 -25.92
N THR A 245 -25.67 31.25 -25.50
CA THR A 245 -26.26 32.50 -24.97
C THR A 245 -25.15 33.43 -24.43
N ASP A 246 -25.20 34.64 -24.95
CA ASP A 246 -24.35 35.80 -24.66
C ASP A 246 -25.01 36.66 -23.56
N ASN A 247 -24.25 37.17 -22.58
CA ASN A 247 -24.32 38.59 -22.14
C ASN A 247 -23.39 38.96 -20.96
N ARG A 248 -22.48 39.91 -21.26
CA ARG A 248 -22.08 41.13 -20.52
C ARG A 248 -21.77 41.09 -19.00
N ARG A 249 -20.51 41.46 -18.66
CA ARG A 249 -20.16 42.70 -17.91
C ARG A 249 -18.66 43.04 -18.03
N ARG A 250 -18.35 44.30 -18.35
CA ARG A 250 -17.02 44.95 -18.39
C ARG A 250 -16.54 45.33 -16.99
N SER A 251 -15.25 45.15 -16.69
CA SER A 251 -14.46 46.13 -15.92
C SER A 251 -12.95 46.00 -16.17
N SER A 252 -12.40 47.06 -16.80
CA SER A 252 -11.06 47.68 -16.64
C SER A 252 -9.80 46.82 -16.45
N SER A 253 -8.94 46.97 -17.44
CA SER A 253 -7.54 46.54 -17.60
C SER A 253 -6.55 47.21 -16.63
N ILE A 254 -5.59 46.41 -16.15
CA ILE A 254 -4.23 46.85 -15.77
C ILE A 254 -3.28 45.98 -16.60
N GLU A 255 -2.61 46.58 -17.59
CA GLU A 255 -1.65 45.91 -18.49
C GLU A 255 -0.28 45.77 -17.80
N LEU A 256 0.20 44.52 -17.69
CA LEU A 256 1.60 44.15 -17.46
C LEU A 256 1.99 43.15 -18.57
N PRO A 257 3.23 43.16 -19.07
CA PRO A 257 3.56 42.57 -20.38
C PRO A 257 3.50 41.03 -20.37
N GLU A 258 2.43 40.47 -20.96
CA GLU A 258 2.15 39.03 -21.17
C GLU A 258 3.14 38.32 -22.11
N SER A 259 3.98 39.05 -22.84
CA SER A 259 4.73 38.49 -23.97
C SER A 259 5.91 37.59 -23.58
N ALA A 260 6.54 37.79 -22.42
CA ALA A 260 7.69 36.97 -22.00
C ALA A 260 7.27 35.68 -21.28
N LEU A 261 6.16 35.71 -20.52
CA LEU A 261 5.63 34.56 -19.79
C LEU A 261 4.97 33.54 -20.74
N ASN A 262 4.30 34.03 -21.79
CA ASN A 262 3.66 33.18 -22.79
C ASN A 262 4.68 32.44 -23.66
N LEU A 263 5.85 33.02 -23.94
CA LEU A 263 6.91 32.35 -24.72
C LEU A 263 7.51 31.17 -23.94
N GLU A 264 7.76 31.35 -22.64
CA GLU A 264 8.35 30.32 -21.78
C GLU A 264 7.37 29.17 -21.47
N VAL A 265 6.07 29.47 -21.40
CA VAL A 265 5.00 28.45 -21.24
C VAL A 265 4.78 27.69 -22.56
N THR A 266 4.85 28.37 -23.70
CA THR A 266 4.69 27.73 -25.02
C THR A 266 5.85 26.78 -25.33
N ASP A 267 7.10 27.20 -25.10
CA ASP A 267 8.28 26.34 -25.26
C ASP A 267 8.23 25.11 -24.33
N ARG A 268 7.69 25.25 -23.11
CA ARG A 268 7.54 24.15 -22.16
C ARG A 268 6.41 23.20 -22.53
N MET A 269 5.29 23.70 -23.06
CA MET A 269 4.22 22.86 -23.60
C MET A 269 4.67 22.08 -24.84
N GLU A 270 5.47 22.71 -25.71
CA GLU A 270 6.08 22.04 -26.86
C GLU A 270 7.06 20.94 -26.42
N ALA A 271 7.86 21.16 -25.37
CA ALA A 271 8.77 20.14 -24.83
C ALA A 271 8.02 18.91 -24.25
N ILE A 272 6.94 19.14 -23.49
CA ILE A 272 6.09 18.07 -22.94
C ILE A 272 5.37 17.32 -24.06
N GLU A 273 4.87 18.03 -25.07
CA GLU A 273 4.23 17.42 -26.24
C GLU A 273 5.24 16.62 -27.09
N GLN A 274 6.50 17.06 -27.16
CA GLN A 274 7.58 16.32 -27.81
C GLN A 274 7.98 15.06 -27.03
N GLU A 275 8.06 15.10 -25.70
CA GLU A 275 8.30 13.93 -24.86
C GLU A 275 7.16 12.92 -24.97
N ALA A 276 5.91 13.37 -24.91
CA ALA A 276 4.72 12.52 -25.10
C ALA A 276 4.71 11.87 -26.49
N LYS A 277 5.00 12.64 -27.56
CA LYS A 277 5.14 12.11 -28.93
C LYS A 277 6.31 11.14 -29.07
N GLN A 278 7.44 11.36 -28.37
CA GLN A 278 8.56 10.43 -28.38
C GLN A 278 8.22 9.11 -27.69
N GLU A 279 7.48 9.14 -26.58
CA GLU A 279 7.00 7.93 -25.90
C GLU A 279 5.97 7.18 -26.75
N GLU A 280 5.05 7.87 -27.40
CA GLU A 280 4.05 7.28 -28.30
C GLU A 280 4.73 6.63 -29.52
N LEU A 281 5.69 7.32 -30.15
CA LEU A 281 6.49 6.80 -31.25
C LEU A 281 7.36 5.60 -30.81
N GLN A 282 7.89 5.61 -29.59
CA GLN A 282 8.59 4.46 -29.02
C GLN A 282 7.65 3.27 -28.80
N ARG A 283 6.46 3.51 -28.24
CA ARG A 283 5.43 2.48 -28.03
C ARG A 283 4.98 1.89 -29.35
N GLU A 284 4.77 2.70 -30.39
CA GLU A 284 4.46 2.22 -31.74
C GLU A 284 5.60 1.40 -32.34
N LYS A 285 6.86 1.85 -32.22
CA LYS A 285 8.02 1.09 -32.68
C LYS A 285 8.13 -0.27 -31.98
N ILE A 286 7.89 -0.31 -30.67
CA ILE A 286 7.88 -1.55 -29.89
C ILE A 286 6.72 -2.45 -30.35
N ASN A 287 5.51 -1.90 -30.52
CA ASN A 287 4.32 -2.64 -30.97
C ASN A 287 4.42 -3.16 -32.41
N GLN A 288 5.10 -2.43 -33.30
CA GLN A 288 5.44 -2.91 -34.64
C GLN A 288 6.51 -4.00 -34.62
N TYR A 289 7.49 -3.91 -33.70
CA TYR A 289 8.56 -4.90 -33.55
C TYR A 289 8.04 -6.23 -32.96
N ILE A 290 7.47 -6.17 -31.74
CA ILE A 290 6.07 -6.52 -31.54
C ILE A 290 5.46 -7.52 -32.54
N ALA A 291 4.65 -6.93 -33.42
CA ALA A 291 3.88 -7.54 -34.49
C ALA A 291 4.71 -8.40 -35.47
N LYS A 292 5.96 -8.03 -35.74
CA LYS A 292 6.84 -8.75 -36.70
C LYS A 292 7.42 -10.07 -36.18
N LEU A 293 7.28 -10.39 -34.89
CA LEU A 293 7.88 -11.60 -34.29
C LEU A 293 6.99 -12.86 -34.42
N PRO A 294 7.59 -14.06 -34.48
CA PRO A 294 6.86 -15.33 -34.49
C PRO A 294 5.92 -15.45 -33.27
N LYS A 295 4.70 -15.94 -33.48
CA LYS A 295 3.67 -16.09 -32.42
C LYS A 295 4.19 -16.91 -31.22
N ARG A 296 5.03 -17.93 -31.46
CA ARG A 296 5.62 -18.79 -30.41
C ARG A 296 6.60 -18.02 -29.50
N SER A 297 7.54 -17.26 -30.06
CA SER A 297 8.51 -16.47 -29.28
C SER A 297 7.84 -15.37 -28.46
N ARG A 298 6.75 -14.77 -28.97
CA ARG A 298 5.95 -13.78 -28.21
C ARG A 298 5.20 -14.42 -27.03
N ALA A 299 4.61 -15.60 -27.23
CA ALA A 299 3.95 -16.35 -26.17
C ALA A 299 4.94 -16.84 -25.10
N ILE A 300 6.13 -17.28 -25.51
CA ILE A 300 7.23 -17.64 -24.59
C ILE A 300 7.66 -16.42 -23.79
N SER A 301 7.81 -15.26 -24.43
CA SER A 301 8.21 -14.03 -23.74
C SER A 301 7.20 -13.59 -22.67
N GLN A 302 5.90 -13.64 -22.99
CA GLN A 302 4.84 -13.31 -22.04
C GLN A 302 4.79 -14.29 -20.86
N ARG A 303 5.01 -15.59 -21.11
CA ARG A 303 5.09 -16.60 -20.03
C ARG A 303 6.31 -16.37 -19.14
N ILE A 304 7.50 -16.13 -19.71
CA ILE A 304 8.72 -15.88 -18.95
C ILE A 304 8.51 -14.68 -18.02
N MET A 305 7.97 -13.59 -18.53
CA MET A 305 7.75 -12.38 -17.71
C MET A 305 6.73 -12.62 -16.60
N LYS A 306 5.64 -13.36 -16.88
CA LYS A 306 4.61 -13.70 -15.88
C LYS A 306 5.17 -14.51 -14.71
N TYR A 307 6.11 -15.42 -14.98
CA TYR A 307 6.68 -16.31 -13.96
C TYR A 307 8.06 -15.88 -13.45
N PHE A 308 8.61 -14.76 -13.94
CA PHE A 308 9.95 -14.31 -13.58
C PHE A 308 10.12 -14.13 -12.07
N ASP A 309 9.23 -13.35 -11.44
CA ASP A 309 9.25 -13.13 -10.00
C ASP A 309 9.09 -14.44 -9.21
N TRP A 310 8.27 -15.37 -9.70
CA TRP A 310 8.15 -16.71 -9.08
C TRP A 310 9.46 -17.48 -9.15
N GLY A 311 10.15 -17.42 -10.28
CA GLY A 311 11.48 -18.03 -10.45
C GLY A 311 12.51 -17.46 -9.48
N VAL A 312 12.57 -16.13 -9.33
CA VAL A 312 13.50 -15.46 -8.41
C VAL A 312 13.25 -15.90 -6.96
N TYR A 313 12.02 -15.81 -6.47
CA TYR A 313 11.71 -16.15 -5.07
C TYR A 313 11.82 -17.66 -4.79
N THR A 314 11.48 -18.51 -5.77
CA THR A 314 11.67 -19.97 -5.64
C THR A 314 13.16 -20.31 -5.59
N THR A 315 13.99 -19.62 -6.37
CA THR A 315 15.45 -19.77 -6.31
C THR A 315 15.98 -19.36 -4.95
N LEU A 316 15.51 -18.24 -4.38
CA LEU A 316 15.85 -17.81 -3.01
C LEU A 316 15.47 -18.88 -1.97
N PHE A 317 14.28 -19.47 -2.08
CA PHE A 317 13.85 -20.54 -1.19
C PHE A 317 14.71 -21.80 -1.32
N ILE A 318 14.95 -22.28 -2.54
CA ILE A 318 15.75 -23.49 -2.81
C ILE A 318 17.19 -23.30 -2.35
N THR A 319 17.80 -22.15 -2.63
CA THR A 319 19.17 -21.83 -2.18
C THR A 319 19.24 -21.58 -0.67
N GLY A 320 18.14 -21.17 -0.03
CA GLY A 320 18.06 -21.01 1.41
C GLY A 320 18.09 -22.33 2.19
N ILE A 321 17.61 -23.43 1.61
CA ILE A 321 17.64 -24.75 2.26
C ILE A 321 19.06 -25.19 2.63
N PRO A 322 20.04 -25.28 1.70
CA PRO A 322 21.39 -25.69 2.05
C PRO A 322 22.07 -24.70 3.01
N ILE A 323 21.83 -23.39 2.86
CA ILE A 323 22.39 -22.37 3.75
C ILE A 323 21.87 -22.55 5.19
N TYR A 324 20.59 -22.87 5.36
CA TYR A 324 19.99 -23.08 6.67
C TYR A 324 20.54 -24.30 7.41
N PHE A 325 20.79 -25.40 6.70
CA PHE A 325 21.31 -26.64 7.28
C PHE A 325 22.83 -26.67 7.39
N ALA A 326 23.56 -26.05 6.47
CA ALA A 326 25.03 -26.08 6.45
C ALA A 326 25.68 -24.92 7.24
N CYS A 327 25.12 -23.71 7.13
CA CYS A 327 25.71 -22.49 7.70
C CYS A 327 24.98 -21.96 8.94
N ASP A 328 23.98 -22.69 9.42
CA ASP A 328 23.12 -22.30 10.54
C ASP A 328 22.40 -20.94 10.35
N TYR A 329 22.23 -20.49 9.10
CA TYR A 329 21.72 -19.16 8.79
C TYR A 329 20.30 -19.20 8.22
N ALA A 330 19.34 -18.68 8.99
CA ALA A 330 17.91 -18.83 8.70
C ALA A 330 17.32 -17.81 7.73
N LEU A 331 17.99 -16.67 7.50
CA LEU A 331 17.42 -15.56 6.73
C LEU A 331 16.97 -15.96 5.31
N PRO A 332 17.79 -16.60 4.45
CA PRO A 332 17.38 -16.83 3.06
C PRO A 332 16.19 -17.79 2.95
N LEU A 333 16.18 -18.85 3.78
CA LEU A 333 15.09 -19.82 3.84
C LEU A 333 13.80 -19.17 4.34
N HIS A 334 13.85 -18.52 5.50
CA HIS A 334 12.67 -17.92 6.12
C HIS A 334 12.09 -16.78 5.27
N LEU A 335 12.95 -15.97 4.64
CA LEU A 335 12.52 -14.90 3.74
C LEU A 335 11.85 -15.46 2.49
N GLY A 336 12.43 -16.51 1.88
CA GLY A 336 11.83 -17.22 0.76
C GLY A 336 10.46 -17.80 1.10
N ILE A 337 10.34 -18.45 2.26
CA ILE A 337 9.06 -18.97 2.79
C ILE A 337 8.04 -17.83 2.92
N SER A 338 8.42 -16.71 3.54
CA SER A 338 7.51 -15.58 3.74
C SER A 338 7.00 -14.99 2.43
N ILE A 339 7.88 -14.76 1.45
CA ILE A 339 7.48 -14.16 0.17
C ILE A 339 6.62 -15.12 -0.64
N ILE A 340 7.02 -16.40 -0.76
CA ILE A 340 6.30 -17.39 -1.57
C ILE A 340 4.90 -17.62 -0.98
N LEU A 341 4.78 -17.89 0.33
CA LEU A 341 3.48 -18.14 0.94
C LEU A 341 2.57 -16.92 0.87
N PHE A 342 3.10 -15.72 1.01
CA PHE A 342 2.32 -14.50 0.82
C PHE A 342 1.83 -14.37 -0.63
N LYS A 343 2.69 -14.63 -1.63
CA LYS A 343 2.27 -14.65 -3.05
C LYS A 343 1.25 -15.74 -3.35
N ILE A 344 1.35 -16.93 -2.74
CA ILE A 344 0.34 -17.98 -2.84
C ILE A 344 -0.99 -17.49 -2.25
N ALA A 345 -0.97 -16.83 -1.09
CA ALA A 345 -2.17 -16.29 -0.47
C ALA A 345 -2.85 -15.21 -1.33
N LEU A 346 -2.09 -14.44 -2.11
CA LEU A 346 -2.63 -13.49 -3.09
C LEU A 346 -3.37 -14.16 -4.26
N LEU A 347 -3.04 -15.41 -4.61
CA LEU A 347 -3.74 -16.17 -5.66
C LEU A 347 -5.13 -16.67 -5.24
N SER A 348 -5.55 -16.45 -3.99
CA SER A 348 -6.82 -16.95 -3.47
C SER A 348 -8.02 -16.43 -4.29
N PRO A 349 -9.05 -17.24 -4.61
CA PRO A 349 -10.15 -16.82 -5.47
C PRO A 349 -10.93 -15.63 -4.91
N ALA A 350 -11.50 -14.84 -5.82
CA ALA A 350 -12.16 -13.58 -5.54
C ALA A 350 -13.20 -13.58 -4.41
N LYS A 351 -14.04 -14.61 -4.41
CA LYS A 351 -15.13 -14.80 -3.46
C LYS A 351 -14.60 -14.92 -2.02
N TRP A 352 -13.42 -15.50 -1.87
CA TRP A 352 -12.79 -15.75 -0.58
C TRP A 352 -11.91 -14.58 -0.12
N LYS A 353 -11.40 -13.74 -1.04
CA LYS A 353 -10.55 -12.59 -0.69
C LYS A 353 -11.20 -11.58 0.25
N LYS A 354 -12.54 -11.48 0.25
CA LYS A 354 -13.27 -10.61 1.20
C LYS A 354 -13.10 -11.05 2.66
N ILE A 355 -12.94 -12.35 2.90
CA ILE A 355 -12.89 -12.96 4.25
C ILE A 355 -11.45 -13.38 4.60
N LEU A 356 -10.74 -13.96 3.63
CA LEU A 356 -9.39 -14.48 3.78
C LEU A 356 -8.36 -13.42 3.42
N HIS A 357 -8.03 -12.56 4.39
CA HIS A 357 -6.94 -11.61 4.25
C HIS A 357 -5.60 -12.34 3.99
N PRO A 358 -4.79 -11.96 2.98
CA PRO A 358 -3.57 -12.70 2.61
C PRO A 358 -2.58 -12.90 3.77
N ILE A 359 -2.49 -11.93 4.69
CA ILE A 359 -1.67 -12.06 5.91
C ILE A 359 -2.18 -13.17 6.81
N LEU A 360 -3.49 -13.21 7.10
CA LEU A 360 -4.10 -14.20 7.99
C LEU A 360 -4.02 -15.62 7.43
N VAL A 361 -4.07 -15.76 6.10
CA VAL A 361 -3.89 -17.06 5.44
C VAL A 361 -2.43 -17.48 5.46
N SER A 362 -1.50 -16.59 5.13
CA SER A 362 -0.09 -16.97 4.95
C SER A 362 0.62 -17.29 6.28
N PHE A 363 0.34 -16.59 7.38
CA PHE A 363 1.13 -16.74 8.61
C PHE A 363 1.04 -18.11 9.31
N PRO A 364 -0.13 -18.79 9.40
CA PRO A 364 -0.19 -20.12 9.99
C PRO A 364 0.61 -21.12 9.15
N PHE A 365 0.55 -21.03 7.82
CA PHE A 365 1.38 -21.86 6.93
C PHE A 365 2.86 -21.54 7.05
N MET A 366 3.25 -20.27 7.29
CA MET A 366 4.63 -19.92 7.57
C MET A 366 5.12 -20.56 8.87
N LEU A 367 4.33 -20.46 9.95
CA LEU A 367 4.65 -21.11 11.22
C LEU A 367 4.75 -22.62 11.07
N LEU A 368 3.86 -23.25 10.29
CA LEU A 368 3.90 -24.67 9.98
C LEU A 368 5.19 -25.05 9.25
N LEU A 369 5.60 -24.32 8.21
CA LEU A 369 6.83 -24.62 7.47
C LEU A 369 8.07 -24.41 8.35
N ILE A 370 8.14 -23.30 9.10
CA ILE A 370 9.23 -23.05 10.06
C ILE A 370 9.28 -24.18 11.10
N TYR A 371 8.13 -24.65 11.57
CA TYR A 371 8.04 -25.79 12.48
C TYR A 371 8.58 -27.08 11.86
N ILE A 372 8.19 -27.41 10.63
CA ILE A 372 8.70 -28.58 9.90
C ILE A 372 10.22 -28.51 9.75
N PHE A 373 10.77 -27.37 9.31
CA PHE A 373 12.23 -27.19 9.18
C PHE A 373 12.94 -27.27 10.54
N SER A 374 12.33 -26.75 11.60
CA SER A 374 12.87 -26.85 12.96
C SER A 374 12.96 -28.30 13.46
N LEU A 375 11.95 -29.14 13.15
CA LEU A 375 11.97 -30.57 13.45
C LEU A 375 13.05 -31.32 12.67
N ILE A 376 13.20 -31.02 11.37
CA ILE A 376 14.24 -31.63 10.52
C ILE A 376 15.64 -31.29 11.05
N LYS A 377 15.83 -30.03 11.49
CA LYS A 377 17.09 -29.56 12.09
C LYS A 377 17.28 -30.02 13.54
N LYS A 378 16.30 -30.68 14.14
CA LYS A 378 16.29 -31.12 15.55
C LYS A 378 16.51 -29.97 16.54
N GLN A 379 15.95 -28.79 16.23
CA GLN A 379 16.04 -27.61 17.09
C GLN A 379 14.66 -27.22 17.64
N SER A 380 14.65 -26.43 18.72
CA SER A 380 13.40 -25.90 19.25
C SER A 380 12.71 -24.99 18.23
N PHE A 381 11.39 -25.13 18.13
CA PHE A 381 10.56 -24.23 17.34
C PHE A 381 10.73 -22.76 17.77
N ILE A 382 10.83 -22.52 19.08
CA ILE A 382 11.00 -21.19 19.64
C ILE A 382 12.33 -20.56 19.19
N ASP A 383 13.42 -21.34 19.17
CA ASP A 383 14.72 -20.86 18.70
C ASP A 383 14.70 -20.55 17.20
N SER A 384 13.91 -21.30 16.42
CA SER A 384 13.68 -21.01 15.00
C SER A 384 12.94 -19.69 14.79
N ILE A 385 11.98 -19.36 15.65
CA ILE A 385 11.29 -18.06 15.60
C ILE A 385 12.22 -16.94 16.08
N ARG A 386 13.07 -17.16 17.09
CA ARG A 386 14.11 -16.19 17.46
C ARG A 386 15.10 -15.94 16.32
N ALA A 387 15.46 -16.97 15.56
CA ALA A 387 16.27 -16.84 14.35
C ALA A 387 15.52 -16.11 13.20
N TYR A 388 14.19 -16.15 13.20
CA TYR A 388 13.38 -15.38 12.26
C TYR A 388 13.46 -13.87 12.53
N LYS A 389 13.38 -13.44 13.80
CA LYS A 389 13.51 -12.03 14.22
C LYS A 389 14.54 -11.90 15.33
N THR A 390 15.77 -11.62 14.93
CA THR A 390 16.93 -11.56 15.85
C THR A 390 17.02 -10.24 16.59
N GLY A 391 16.39 -9.17 16.07
CA GLY A 391 16.51 -7.81 16.59
C GLY A 391 17.67 -7.02 15.98
N ARG A 392 18.52 -7.65 15.15
CA ARG A 392 19.58 -6.96 14.40
C ARG A 392 19.02 -6.30 13.15
N THR A 393 18.36 -5.17 13.32
CA THR A 393 17.86 -4.36 12.20
C THR A 393 18.97 -3.54 11.55
N TYR A 394 18.66 -2.85 10.44
CA TYR A 394 19.59 -1.94 9.75
C TYR A 394 20.14 -0.83 10.66
N LEU A 395 19.42 -0.46 11.73
CA LEU A 395 19.85 0.52 12.73
C LEU A 395 21.02 0.03 13.59
N TYR A 396 21.08 -1.28 13.86
CA TYR A 396 22.07 -1.90 14.74
C TYR A 396 23.00 -2.86 13.99
N LEU A 397 23.00 -2.82 12.65
CA LEU A 397 23.77 -3.77 11.85
C LEU A 397 25.28 -3.67 12.14
N PHE A 398 25.78 -2.44 12.26
CA PHE A 398 27.19 -2.13 12.51
C PHE A 398 27.56 -2.05 13.99
N THR A 399 26.58 -2.23 14.89
CA THR A 399 26.78 -2.09 16.33
C THR A 399 26.60 -3.46 16.99
N THR A 400 27.68 -4.00 17.57
CA THR A 400 27.65 -5.32 18.23
C THR A 400 27.07 -5.28 19.66
N SER A 401 26.66 -4.11 20.17
CA SER A 401 26.20 -3.97 21.56
C SER A 401 24.82 -4.60 21.84
N VAL A 402 23.98 -4.78 20.81
CA VAL A 402 22.59 -5.25 20.99
C VAL A 402 22.49 -6.76 20.81
N THR A 403 23.03 -7.31 19.72
CA THR A 403 23.06 -8.76 19.46
C THR A 403 24.28 -9.14 18.63
N THR A 404 24.79 -10.36 18.83
CA THR A 404 25.89 -10.93 18.03
C THR A 404 25.39 -11.70 16.80
N ASN A 405 24.12 -12.08 16.78
CA ASN A 405 23.52 -12.86 15.68
C ASN A 405 23.39 -12.03 14.41
N TRP A 406 23.43 -12.69 13.25
CA TRP A 406 23.14 -12.07 11.96
C TRP A 406 21.63 -11.78 11.81
N PRO A 407 21.23 -10.78 11.00
CA PRO A 407 19.82 -10.41 10.82
C PRO A 407 18.99 -11.60 10.33
N GLY A 408 17.76 -11.72 10.83
CA GLY A 408 16.77 -12.69 10.38
C GLY A 408 15.86 -12.13 9.28
N ALA A 409 15.03 -12.99 8.70
CA ALA A 409 14.05 -12.59 7.69
C ALA A 409 13.08 -11.52 8.19
N GLY A 410 12.63 -11.64 9.44
CA GLY A 410 11.78 -10.65 10.10
C GLY A 410 12.44 -9.30 10.30
N ASP A 411 13.76 -9.26 10.47
CA ASP A 411 14.51 -8.00 10.60
C ASP A 411 14.60 -7.26 9.25
N VAL A 412 14.80 -8.00 8.15
CA VAL A 412 14.75 -7.45 6.78
C VAL A 412 13.36 -6.91 6.45
N LEU A 413 12.32 -7.70 6.73
CA LEU A 413 10.93 -7.28 6.50
C LEU A 413 10.56 -6.07 7.38
N SER A 414 11.06 -6.00 8.62
CA SER A 414 10.89 -4.82 9.49
C SER A 414 11.66 -3.60 8.96
N ALA A 415 12.81 -3.77 8.30
CA ALA A 415 13.51 -2.67 7.64
C ALA A 415 12.70 -2.11 6.46
N MET A 416 12.10 -3.00 5.66
CA MET A 416 11.20 -2.58 4.58
C MET A 416 9.95 -1.87 5.12
N MET A 417 9.47 -2.29 6.29
CA MET A 417 8.37 -1.62 6.99
C MET A 417 8.67 -0.14 7.26
N ASP A 418 9.88 0.17 7.74
CA ASP A 418 10.31 1.55 8.00
C ASP A 418 10.34 2.40 6.72
N ILE A 419 10.70 1.81 5.57
CA ILE A 419 10.63 2.48 4.26
C ILE A 419 9.16 2.80 3.92
N SER A 420 8.23 1.88 4.15
CA SER A 420 6.80 2.14 3.92
C SER A 420 6.28 3.25 4.83
N ILE A 421 6.76 3.36 6.08
CA ILE A 421 6.39 4.46 6.98
C ILE A 421 6.84 5.80 6.38
N VAL A 422 8.10 5.91 5.94
CA VAL A 422 8.61 7.11 5.28
C VAL A 422 7.77 7.45 4.05
N SER A 423 7.39 6.43 3.28
CA SER A 423 6.60 6.55 2.06
C SER A 423 5.20 7.12 2.28
N LEU A 424 4.65 7.03 3.50
CA LEU A 424 3.37 7.65 3.86
C LEU A 424 3.42 9.19 3.82
N SER A 425 4.60 9.81 3.72
CA SER A 425 4.72 11.25 3.48
C SER A 425 4.17 11.66 2.10
N LEU A 426 4.24 10.77 1.10
CA LEU A 426 3.77 11.04 -0.26
C LEU A 426 2.24 11.24 -0.34
N PRO A 427 1.39 10.31 0.15
CA PRO A 427 -0.05 10.55 0.16
C PRO A 427 -0.42 11.78 1.01
N MET A 428 0.26 12.04 2.13
CA MET A 428 0.04 13.28 2.90
C MET A 428 0.36 14.53 2.08
N PHE A 429 1.40 14.50 1.25
CA PHE A 429 1.77 15.59 0.36
C PHE A 429 0.77 15.74 -0.79
N HIS A 430 0.42 14.66 -1.48
CA HIS A 430 -0.51 14.68 -2.61
C HIS A 430 -1.88 15.23 -2.20
N TYR A 431 -2.47 14.72 -1.11
CA TYR A 431 -3.79 15.15 -0.61
C TYR A 431 -3.75 16.38 0.33
N ARG A 432 -2.66 17.16 0.31
CA ARG A 432 -2.50 18.32 1.21
C ARG A 432 -3.54 19.42 0.98
N GLN A 433 -4.09 19.54 -0.23
CA GLN A 433 -5.07 20.56 -0.55
C GLN A 433 -6.44 20.23 0.05
N ASP A 434 -6.86 18.96 -0.04
CA ASP A 434 -8.08 18.46 0.60
C ASP A 434 -8.00 18.63 2.13
N LEU A 435 -6.82 18.36 2.70
CA LEU A 435 -6.57 18.66 4.11
C LEU A 435 -6.80 20.13 4.42
N LYS A 436 -6.28 21.06 3.62
CA LYS A 436 -6.42 22.51 3.84
C LYS A 436 -7.85 23.01 3.66
N LYS A 437 -8.60 22.46 2.71
CA LYS A 437 -9.99 22.89 2.44
C LYS A 437 -10.93 22.52 3.59
N HIS A 438 -10.76 21.33 4.18
CA HIS A 438 -11.71 20.79 5.16
C HIS A 438 -11.09 20.51 6.55
N TYR A 439 -9.95 21.12 6.89
CA TYR A 439 -9.24 20.84 8.15
C TYR A 439 -10.12 21.02 9.40
N ILE A 440 -11.07 21.96 9.37
CA ILE A 440 -11.97 22.25 10.51
C ILE A 440 -12.89 21.07 10.81
N VAL A 441 -13.29 20.29 9.80
CA VAL A 441 -14.12 19.10 9.99
C VAL A 441 -13.27 17.87 10.30
N PHE A 442 -12.04 17.80 9.78
CA PHE A 442 -11.17 16.64 9.96
C PHE A 442 -10.40 16.62 11.28
N ILE A 443 -9.76 17.73 11.64
CA ILE A 443 -8.77 17.75 12.73
C ILE A 443 -9.41 17.52 14.11
N PRO A 444 -10.52 18.20 14.51
CA PRO A 444 -11.05 18.03 15.85
C PRO A 444 -11.47 16.58 16.17
N PRO A 445 -12.20 15.86 15.29
CA PRO A 445 -12.53 14.46 15.55
C PRO A 445 -11.30 13.56 15.64
N ILE A 446 -10.29 13.77 14.77
CA ILE A 446 -9.03 13.02 14.83
C ILE A 446 -8.31 13.24 16.16
N VAL A 447 -8.21 14.49 16.62
CA VAL A 447 -7.51 14.84 17.87
C VAL A 447 -8.25 14.26 19.09
N ILE A 448 -9.58 14.41 19.14
CA ILE A 448 -10.42 13.86 20.22
C ILE A 448 -10.26 12.34 20.28
N CYS A 449 -10.33 11.65 19.14
CA CYS A 449 -10.18 10.21 19.09
C CYS A 449 -8.76 9.74 19.40
N SER A 450 -7.74 10.52 19.01
CA SER A 450 -6.34 10.24 19.40
C SER A 450 -6.19 10.33 20.92
N ALA A 451 -6.69 11.41 21.53
CA ALA A 451 -6.66 11.58 22.98
C ALA A 451 -7.43 10.47 23.72
N ALA A 452 -8.63 10.11 23.23
CA ALA A 452 -9.40 9.02 23.83
C ALA A 452 -8.69 7.66 23.71
N SER A 453 -8.13 7.35 22.54
CA SER A 453 -7.41 6.09 22.31
C SER A 453 -6.11 6.01 23.14
N PHE A 454 -5.45 7.15 23.36
CA PHE A 454 -4.20 7.23 24.09
C PHE A 454 -4.41 7.21 25.61
N PHE A 455 -5.32 8.03 26.15
CA PHE A 455 -5.48 8.23 27.60
C PHE A 455 -6.58 7.39 28.24
N ILE A 456 -7.67 7.10 27.54
CA ILE A 456 -8.86 6.45 28.15
C ILE A 456 -8.81 4.94 27.94
N TYR A 457 -8.41 4.49 26.76
CA TYR A 457 -8.49 3.08 26.39
C TYR A 457 -7.58 2.17 27.25
N PRO A 458 -6.30 2.51 27.52
CA PRO A 458 -5.41 1.66 28.32
C PRO A 458 -5.84 1.46 29.78
N PRO A 459 -6.18 2.50 30.56
CA PRO A 459 -6.64 2.30 31.93
C PRO A 459 -7.96 1.55 31.98
N LEU A 460 -8.84 1.73 30.99
CA LEU A 460 -10.08 0.95 30.90
C LEU A 460 -9.79 -0.54 30.68
N CYS A 461 -8.83 -0.89 29.82
CA CYS A 461 -8.39 -2.27 29.63
C CYS A 461 -7.79 -2.85 30.93
N HIS A 462 -6.95 -2.07 31.60
CA HIS A 462 -6.32 -2.48 32.86
C HIS A 462 -7.36 -2.71 33.97
N ALA A 463 -8.39 -1.86 34.06
CA ALA A 463 -9.49 -2.01 35.00
C ALA A 463 -10.30 -3.31 34.78
N ILE A 464 -10.32 -3.85 33.55
CA ILE A 464 -10.96 -5.13 33.20
C ILE A 464 -9.96 -6.30 33.35
N SER A 465 -8.88 -6.12 34.11
CA SER A 465 -7.87 -7.15 34.43
C SER A 465 -7.03 -7.64 33.24
N ILE A 466 -6.86 -6.82 32.19
CA ILE A 466 -5.87 -7.08 31.13
C ILE A 466 -4.49 -6.65 31.64
N ALA A 467 -3.47 -7.47 31.40
CA ALA A 467 -2.10 -7.14 31.84
C ALA A 467 -1.60 -5.80 31.26
N PRO A 468 -0.80 -5.01 32.02
CA PRO A 468 -0.38 -3.66 31.65
C PRO A 468 0.21 -3.51 30.23
N SER A 469 1.14 -4.40 29.86
CA SER A 469 1.77 -4.39 28.54
C SER A 469 0.77 -4.62 27.41
N ARG A 470 -0.27 -5.43 27.64
CA ARG A 470 -1.33 -5.73 26.67
C ARG A 470 -2.37 -4.62 26.61
N SER A 471 -2.70 -4.00 27.74
CA SER A 471 -3.54 -2.81 27.81
C SER A 471 -2.94 -1.66 27.00
N LEU A 472 -1.62 -1.44 27.09
CA LEU A 472 -0.92 -0.48 26.24
C LEU A 472 -0.90 -0.88 24.76
N GLY A 473 -0.87 -2.18 24.46
CA GLY A 473 -0.98 -2.68 23.09
C GLY A 473 -2.26 -2.22 22.39
N PHE A 474 -3.37 -2.06 23.12
CA PHE A 474 -4.63 -1.59 22.54
C PHE A 474 -4.63 -0.11 22.11
N VAL A 475 -3.69 0.72 22.59
CA VAL A 475 -3.51 2.11 22.12
C VAL A 475 -3.35 2.15 20.60
N GLY A 476 -2.66 1.17 20.04
CA GLY A 476 -2.35 1.08 18.62
C GLY A 476 -3.42 0.34 17.80
N ARG A 477 -4.53 -0.11 18.38
CA ARG A 477 -5.57 -0.89 17.68
C ARG A 477 -6.04 -0.21 16.39
N SER A 478 -6.29 1.09 16.48
CA SER A 478 -6.80 1.92 15.38
C SER A 478 -5.69 2.56 14.54
N VAL A 479 -4.43 2.40 14.93
CA VAL A 479 -3.30 2.96 14.22
C VAL A 479 -2.85 1.95 13.16
N THR A 480 -2.62 2.41 11.93
CA THR A 480 -2.07 1.55 10.88
C THR A 480 -0.80 0.87 11.37
N LEU A 481 -0.67 -0.43 11.13
CA LEU A 481 0.38 -1.26 11.71
C LEU A 481 1.81 -0.73 11.48
N ALA A 482 2.02 -0.02 10.38
CA ALA A 482 3.25 0.70 10.05
C ALA A 482 3.62 1.71 11.14
N LEU A 483 2.67 2.56 11.55
CA LEU A 483 2.84 3.56 12.60
C LEU A 483 2.59 2.97 14.00
N GLY A 484 1.80 1.91 14.11
CA GLY A 484 1.46 1.27 15.38
C GLY A 484 2.65 0.55 16.02
N THR A 485 3.51 -0.07 15.22
CA THR A 485 4.71 -0.76 15.73
C THR A 485 5.65 0.18 16.49
N PRO A 486 6.09 1.32 15.91
CA PRO A 486 6.92 2.27 16.63
C PRO A 486 6.20 2.92 17.83
N LEU A 487 4.90 3.23 17.71
CA LEU A 487 4.07 3.73 18.81
C LEU A 487 4.08 2.81 20.04
N ILE A 488 3.73 1.55 19.84
CA ILE A 488 3.62 0.57 20.94
C ILE A 488 4.99 0.22 21.50
N LYS A 489 6.03 0.21 20.67
CA LYS A 489 7.41 0.03 21.12
C LYS A 489 7.84 1.15 22.07
N SER A 490 7.55 2.41 21.76
CA SER A 490 7.84 3.55 22.64
C SER A 490 7.04 3.50 23.94
N LEU A 491 5.81 2.98 23.93
CA LEU A 491 5.00 2.82 25.13
C LEU A 491 5.39 1.60 25.98
N GLY A 492 6.18 0.66 25.47
CA GLY A 492 6.49 -0.61 26.14
C GLY A 492 5.32 -1.61 26.13
N GLY A 493 4.41 -1.49 25.16
CA GLY A 493 3.25 -2.36 25.03
C GLY A 493 3.48 -3.61 24.16
N SER A 494 2.44 -4.45 24.06
CA SER A 494 2.47 -5.69 23.28
C SER A 494 2.24 -5.44 21.78
N ILE A 495 3.33 -5.40 21.01
CA ILE A 495 3.29 -5.27 19.54
C ILE A 495 2.48 -6.40 18.87
N PRO A 496 2.61 -7.70 19.27
CA PRO A 496 1.83 -8.77 18.65
C PRO A 496 0.32 -8.59 18.86
N LEU A 497 -0.11 -8.21 20.06
CA LEU A 497 -1.53 -7.97 20.35
C LEU A 497 -2.07 -6.80 19.54
N MET A 498 -1.34 -5.67 19.51
CA MET A 498 -1.68 -4.52 18.68
C MET A 498 -1.87 -4.96 17.22
N SER A 499 -0.88 -5.66 16.66
CA SER A 499 -0.87 -6.08 15.26
C SER A 499 -2.09 -6.93 14.88
N VAL A 500 -2.43 -7.92 15.72
CA VAL A 500 -3.61 -8.76 15.53
C VAL A 500 -4.89 -7.92 15.60
N SER A 501 -5.02 -7.07 16.61
CA SER A 501 -6.20 -6.23 16.80
C SER A 501 -6.39 -5.19 15.68
N THR A 502 -5.32 -4.61 15.15
CA THR A 502 -5.35 -3.64 14.05
C THR A 502 -5.81 -4.29 12.75
N ILE A 503 -5.26 -5.44 12.39
CA ILE A 503 -5.69 -6.15 11.18
C ILE A 503 -7.14 -6.61 11.31
N LEU A 504 -7.53 -7.13 12.48
CA LEU A 504 -8.90 -7.55 12.71
C LEU A 504 -9.88 -6.37 12.61
N SER A 505 -9.51 -5.19 13.12
CA SER A 505 -10.31 -3.96 12.96
C SER A 505 -10.47 -3.58 11.48
N GLY A 506 -9.40 -3.69 10.69
CA GLY A 506 -9.44 -3.44 9.26
C GLY A 506 -10.35 -4.39 8.48
N ILE A 507 -10.29 -5.69 8.81
CA ILE A 507 -11.14 -6.72 8.20
C ILE A 507 -12.61 -6.49 8.59
N LEU A 508 -12.89 -6.20 9.87
CA LEU A 508 -14.24 -5.86 10.32
C LEU A 508 -14.79 -4.62 9.60
N GLY A 509 -13.94 -3.63 9.30
CA GLY A 509 -14.31 -2.47 8.50
C GLY A 509 -14.75 -2.83 7.08
N VAL A 510 -14.06 -3.76 6.42
CA VAL A 510 -14.43 -4.21 5.06
C VAL A 510 -15.71 -5.06 5.08
N LEU A 511 -15.89 -5.91 6.09
CA LEU A 511 -17.03 -6.83 6.16
C LEU A 511 -18.31 -6.15 6.65
N CYS A 512 -18.21 -5.30 7.66
CA CYS A 512 -19.35 -4.75 8.39
C CYS A 512 -19.48 -3.22 8.25
N GLY A 513 -18.48 -2.51 7.72
CA GLY A 513 -18.42 -1.04 7.72
C GLY A 513 -19.63 -0.39 7.05
N ASP A 514 -19.96 -0.78 5.82
CA ASP A 514 -21.10 -0.23 5.08
C ASP A 514 -22.43 -0.50 5.79
N SER A 515 -22.61 -1.72 6.31
CA SER A 515 -23.81 -2.10 7.05
C SER A 515 -23.95 -1.28 8.34
N MET A 516 -22.85 -1.07 9.06
CA MET A 516 -22.83 -0.26 10.27
C MET A 516 -23.12 1.22 9.97
N LEU A 517 -22.52 1.80 8.93
CA LEU A 517 -22.78 3.19 8.52
C LEU A 517 -24.26 3.39 8.15
N LYS A 518 -24.85 2.46 7.40
CA LYS A 518 -26.28 2.46 7.06
C LYS A 518 -27.17 2.34 8.29
N PHE A 519 -26.80 1.46 9.24
CA PHE A 519 -27.51 1.32 10.51
C PHE A 519 -27.49 2.63 11.33
N LEU A 520 -26.40 3.40 11.26
CA LEU A 520 -26.29 4.72 11.89
C LEU A 520 -27.01 5.86 11.13
N GLY A 521 -27.65 5.56 10.00
CA GLY A 521 -28.33 6.55 9.17
C GLY A 521 -27.35 7.57 8.56
N ILE A 522 -26.14 7.13 8.21
CA ILE A 522 -25.20 7.89 7.38
C ILE A 522 -25.56 7.60 5.93
N LYS A 523 -25.73 8.66 5.15
CA LYS A 523 -26.07 8.55 3.74
C LYS A 523 -24.82 8.24 2.92
N ASP A 524 -25.00 7.54 1.79
CA ASP A 524 -23.91 7.12 0.92
C ASP A 524 -23.14 8.30 0.26
N ASP A 525 -23.76 9.48 0.21
CA ASP A 525 -23.16 10.73 -0.31
C ASP A 525 -22.26 11.46 0.69
N ASP A 526 -22.33 11.15 2.00
CA ASP A 526 -21.50 11.75 3.04
C ASP A 526 -20.10 11.12 3.09
N TYR A 527 -19.32 11.36 2.04
CA TYR A 527 -17.98 10.81 1.87
C TYR A 527 -17.00 11.24 2.98
N ILE A 528 -17.25 12.38 3.64
CA ILE A 528 -16.45 12.88 4.76
C ILE A 528 -16.68 12.00 5.99
N THR A 529 -17.93 11.80 6.42
CA THR A 529 -18.22 10.96 7.60
C THR A 529 -17.79 9.51 7.36
N ILE A 530 -18.08 8.98 6.16
CA ILE A 530 -17.66 7.62 5.76
C ILE A 530 -16.14 7.49 5.82
N GLY A 531 -15.43 8.42 5.17
CA GLY A 531 -13.98 8.39 5.07
C GLY A 531 -13.29 8.47 6.43
N VAL A 532 -13.67 9.45 7.26
CA VAL A 532 -13.06 9.64 8.58
C VAL A 532 -13.37 8.47 9.50
N THR A 533 -14.61 7.99 9.54
CA THR A 533 -15.02 6.90 10.43
C THR A 533 -14.29 5.61 10.10
N LEU A 534 -14.28 5.22 8.82
CA LEU A 534 -13.60 3.99 8.39
C LEU A 534 -12.08 4.14 8.44
N GLY A 535 -11.53 5.31 8.11
CA GLY A 535 -10.10 5.58 8.24
C GLY A 535 -9.61 5.42 9.67
N LEU A 536 -10.26 6.08 10.63
CA LEU A 536 -9.82 6.07 12.02
C LEU A 536 -10.08 4.75 12.74
N ASN A 537 -11.14 4.02 12.41
CA ASN A 537 -11.44 2.78 13.13
C ASN A 537 -10.83 1.53 12.47
N CYS A 538 -10.66 1.54 11.15
CA CYS A 538 -10.33 0.34 10.36
C CYS A 538 -9.01 0.49 9.58
N GLY A 539 -8.48 1.71 9.44
CA GLY A 539 -7.22 1.99 8.77
C GLY A 539 -7.22 1.63 7.28
N ALA A 540 -6.00 1.38 6.76
CA ALA A 540 -5.75 1.23 5.32
C ALA A 540 -6.51 0.08 4.63
N ILE A 541 -6.86 -0.99 5.35
CA ILE A 541 -7.56 -2.15 4.78
C ILE A 541 -8.98 -1.74 4.33
N SER A 542 -9.69 -0.93 5.13
CA SER A 542 -11.02 -0.41 4.76
C SER A 542 -10.94 0.68 3.69
N THR A 543 -9.88 1.50 3.71
CA THR A 543 -9.60 2.48 2.67
C THR A 543 -9.47 1.82 1.29
N ALA A 544 -8.81 0.66 1.20
CA ALA A 544 -8.70 -0.08 -0.06
C ALA A 544 -10.07 -0.52 -0.60
N HIS A 545 -11.00 -0.90 0.29
CA HIS A 545 -12.39 -1.19 -0.07
C HIS A 545 -13.13 0.06 -0.55
N LEU A 546 -12.96 1.20 0.15
CA LEU A 546 -13.55 2.48 -0.26
C LEU A 546 -13.03 2.93 -1.62
N LEU A 547 -11.79 2.64 -1.98
CA LEU A 547 -11.23 3.13 -3.25
C LEU A 547 -11.96 2.58 -4.48
N ILE A 548 -12.66 1.46 -4.33
CA ILE A 548 -13.46 0.85 -5.40
C ILE A 548 -14.90 1.38 -5.38
N ASN A 549 -15.48 1.54 -4.18
CA ASN A 549 -16.90 1.88 -4.04
C ASN A 549 -17.16 3.39 -3.95
N ASN A 550 -16.28 4.13 -3.27
CA ASN A 550 -16.36 5.57 -3.05
C ASN A 550 -14.94 6.19 -2.96
N PRO A 551 -14.31 6.50 -4.12
CA PRO A 551 -12.92 6.99 -4.17
C PRO A 551 -12.67 8.26 -3.37
N ARG A 552 -13.67 9.17 -3.28
CA ARG A 552 -13.56 10.40 -2.48
C ARG A 552 -13.46 10.08 -0.99
N ALA A 553 -14.32 9.19 -0.49
CA ALA A 553 -14.24 8.72 0.89
C ALA A 553 -12.91 8.00 1.17
N ALA A 554 -12.35 7.31 0.18
CA ALA A 554 -11.05 6.65 0.31
C ALA A 554 -9.88 7.64 0.48
N ALA A 555 -9.88 8.76 -0.24
CA ALA A 555 -8.88 9.82 -0.07
C ALA A 555 -8.96 10.41 1.35
N ILE A 556 -10.17 10.74 1.81
CA ILE A 556 -10.41 11.22 3.17
C ILE A 556 -9.99 10.21 4.24
N SER A 557 -10.30 8.93 4.01
CA SER A 557 -9.91 7.82 4.89
C SER A 557 -8.39 7.71 5.00
N SER A 558 -7.68 7.80 3.87
CA SER A 558 -6.20 7.75 3.80
C SER A 558 -5.55 8.85 4.62
N LEU A 559 -6.05 10.06 4.45
CA LEU A 559 -5.56 11.23 5.15
C LEU A 559 -5.83 11.13 6.67
N SER A 560 -7.05 10.71 7.04
CA SER A 560 -7.49 10.61 8.44
C SER A 560 -6.66 9.62 9.24
N PHE A 561 -6.45 8.38 8.74
CA PHE A 561 -5.67 7.39 9.48
C PHE A 561 -4.19 7.77 9.56
N SER A 562 -3.64 8.43 8.52
CA SER A 562 -2.24 8.85 8.51
C SER A 562 -1.99 9.94 9.56
N ILE A 563 -2.86 10.94 9.62
CA ILE A 563 -2.77 12.01 10.62
C ILE A 563 -2.99 11.46 12.03
N PHE A 564 -3.99 10.59 12.22
CA PHE A 564 -4.22 9.92 13.51
C PHE A 564 -3.01 9.14 13.98
N GLY A 565 -2.46 8.27 13.13
CA GLY A 565 -1.27 7.50 13.48
C GLY A 565 -0.07 8.40 13.79
N THR A 566 0.09 9.48 13.04
CA THR A 566 1.14 10.48 13.27
C THR A 566 0.97 11.16 14.64
N ILE A 567 -0.23 11.63 14.97
CA ILE A 567 -0.53 12.25 16.27
C ILE A 567 -0.27 11.26 17.40
N MET A 568 -0.73 10.02 17.27
CA MET A 568 -0.52 8.98 18.28
C MET A 568 0.96 8.69 18.52
N VAL A 569 1.77 8.60 17.47
CA VAL A 569 3.23 8.43 17.61
C VAL A 569 3.87 9.65 18.26
N ILE A 570 3.47 10.87 17.89
CA ILE A 570 3.97 12.10 18.52
C ILE A 570 3.61 12.11 20.02
N MET A 571 2.38 11.74 20.38
CA MET A 571 1.96 11.64 21.78
C MET A 571 2.80 10.63 22.57
N ALA A 572 3.12 9.47 22.00
CA ALA A 572 4.00 8.49 22.63
C ALA A 572 5.46 8.94 22.72
N ALA A 573 5.92 9.80 21.80
CA ALA A 573 7.26 10.38 21.84
C ALA A 573 7.44 11.39 22.97
N ILE A 574 6.35 12.06 23.37
CA ILE A 574 6.37 13.01 24.48
C ILE A 574 6.43 12.22 25.78
N THR A 575 7.64 12.07 26.32
CA THR A 575 7.93 11.23 27.49
C THR A 575 7.00 11.47 28.69
N PRO A 576 6.64 12.72 29.06
CA PRO A 576 5.66 12.95 30.12
C PRO A 576 4.29 12.31 29.85
N LEU A 577 3.78 12.38 28.62
CA LEU A 577 2.48 11.80 28.26
C LEU A 577 2.56 10.27 28.25
N ALA A 578 3.63 9.71 27.70
CA ALA A 578 3.87 8.27 27.71
C ALA A 578 3.91 7.70 29.14
N ARG A 579 4.63 8.36 30.06
CA ARG A 579 4.72 7.95 31.47
C ARG A 579 3.38 8.00 32.19
N VAL A 580 2.56 9.02 31.93
CA VAL A 580 1.21 9.11 32.53
C VAL A 580 0.36 7.91 32.12
N VAL A 581 0.36 7.57 30.83
CA VAL A 581 -0.43 6.45 30.32
C VAL A 581 0.13 5.11 30.76
N GLN A 582 1.46 4.95 30.80
CA GLN A 582 2.10 3.76 31.37
C GLN A 582 1.68 3.54 32.83
N HIS A 583 1.76 4.59 33.65
CA HIS A 583 1.36 4.54 35.05
C HIS A 583 -0.13 4.19 35.21
N TRP A 584 -1.01 4.81 34.44
CA TRP A 584 -2.45 4.50 34.47
C TRP A 584 -2.79 3.10 33.93
N ALA A 585 -1.96 2.56 33.04
CA ALA A 585 -2.07 1.19 32.57
C ALA A 585 -1.44 0.15 33.51
N GLY A 586 -0.80 0.59 34.60
CA GLY A 586 -0.20 -0.28 35.62
C GLY A 586 1.25 -0.68 35.36
N LEU A 587 2.02 0.10 34.59
CA LEU A 587 3.48 -0.04 34.42
C LEU A 587 4.28 0.92 35.31
#